data_AF-A0A3B4TCS3-F1
#
_entry.id   AF-A0A3B4TCS3-F1
#
_cell.length_a   1.000
_cell.length_b   1.000
_cell.length_c   1.000
_cell.angle_alpha   90.00
_cell.angle_beta   90.00
_cell.angle_gamma   90.00
#
_symmetry.space_group_name_H-M   'P 1'
#
loop_
_entity.id
_entity.type
_entity.pdbx_description
1 polymer ?
#
loop_
_entity_poly.entity_id
_entity_poly.type
_entity_poly.pdbx_seq_one_letter_code
_entity_poly.pdbx_strand_id
1 'polypeptide(L)'
;SLSVSLSLSPIQIELADSLASLQDVLLKHSSLLQTARCFRHVSSVEDRHTVVAEYLKWYITDRNYSAIERFKQGLASLHFLDALCQHPSVLAPVLCHMDKRLTATELEQLFRPQLSLAGSNRRTTENLVFMFSTGLKSIPPAGMTQESMYPLANTCANTITLPLLQTYSLFKANMDFGILNSPGFGSL
;
A
#
# COMPACT_ATOMS: atom_id res chain seq x y z
N SER A 1 -1.12 -1.63 22.22
CA SER A 1 -0.99 -0.65 23.31
C SER A 1 -0.11 0.56 22.96
N LEU A 2 1.03 0.40 22.24
CA LEU A 2 1.93 1.51 21.89
C LEU A 2 1.56 2.35 20.65
N SER A 3 0.69 1.87 19.74
CA SER A 3 0.35 2.59 18.50
C SER A 3 -0.67 3.71 18.69
N VAL A 4 -1.55 3.63 19.70
CA VAL A 4 -2.63 4.60 19.94
C VAL A 4 -2.14 5.82 20.72
N SER A 5 -1.04 5.70 21.47
CA SER A 5 -0.52 6.78 22.31
C SER A 5 0.36 7.81 21.58
N LEU A 6 0.76 7.54 20.32
CA LEU A 6 1.80 8.28 19.60
C LEU A 6 1.30 9.22 18.50
N SER A 7 0.00 9.24 18.20
CA SER A 7 -0.59 10.15 17.21
C SER A 7 -1.19 11.43 17.79
N LEU A 8 -1.52 11.45 19.09
CA LEU A 8 -2.31 12.56 19.65
C LEU A 8 -1.48 13.77 20.08
N SER A 9 -0.21 13.61 20.49
CA SER A 9 0.56 14.73 21.03
C SER A 9 0.96 15.80 20.00
N PRO A 10 1.47 15.50 18.79
CA PRO A 10 1.83 16.55 17.82
C PRO A 10 0.58 17.19 17.23
N ILE A 11 -0.48 16.40 17.01
CA ILE A 11 -1.75 16.88 16.49
C ILE A 11 -2.39 17.85 17.49
N GLN A 12 -2.39 17.55 18.79
CA GLN A 12 -2.94 18.45 19.81
C GLN A 12 -2.16 19.77 19.91
N ILE A 13 -0.83 19.73 19.75
CA ILE A 13 0.00 20.94 19.74
C ILE A 13 -0.30 21.78 18.49
N GLU A 14 -0.39 21.14 17.32
CA GLU A 14 -0.68 21.81 16.04
C GLU A 14 -2.08 22.44 16.01
N LEU A 15 -3.06 21.80 16.67
CA LEU A 15 -4.44 22.28 16.75
C LEU A 15 -4.67 23.34 17.83
N ALA A 16 -3.66 23.70 18.63
CA ALA A 16 -3.81 24.74 19.64
C ALA A 16 -4.08 26.10 18.99
N ASP A 17 -5.18 26.74 19.37
CA ASP A 17 -5.73 27.96 18.77
C ASP A 17 -5.42 29.24 19.56
N SER A 18 -4.86 29.11 20.76
CA SER A 18 -4.51 30.23 21.63
C SER A 18 -3.21 29.97 22.39
N LEU A 19 -2.57 31.04 22.87
CA LEU A 19 -1.29 30.90 23.59
C LEU A 19 -1.46 30.11 24.88
N ALA A 20 -2.58 30.32 25.59
CA ALA A 20 -2.89 29.58 26.81
C ALA A 20 -3.14 28.09 26.54
N SER A 21 -3.92 27.75 25.49
CA SER A 21 -4.15 26.34 25.14
C SER A 21 -2.86 25.65 24.69
N LEU A 22 -2.01 26.34 23.93
CA LEU A 22 -0.69 25.82 23.54
C LEU A 22 0.18 25.54 24.77
N GLN A 23 0.29 26.49 25.71
CA GLN A 23 1.09 26.32 26.93
C GLN A 23 0.58 25.15 27.79
N ASP A 24 -0.73 24.98 27.94
CA ASP A 24 -1.32 23.85 28.68
C ASP A 24 -1.02 22.51 28.01
N VAL A 25 -1.17 22.42 26.68
CA VAL A 25 -0.86 21.20 25.92
C VAL A 25 0.63 20.86 26.02
N LEU A 26 1.53 21.85 25.95
CA LEU A 26 2.96 21.63 26.12
C LEU A 26 3.30 21.13 27.53
N LEU A 27 2.66 21.68 28.58
CA LEU A 27 2.85 21.22 29.96
C LEU A 27 2.35 19.78 30.14
N LYS A 28 1.18 19.46 29.58
CA LYS A 28 0.59 18.12 29.60
C LYS A 28 1.51 17.06 28.98
N HIS A 29 2.24 17.42 27.93
CA HIS A 29 3.17 16.52 27.21
C HIS A 29 4.66 16.78 27.54
N SER A 30 4.95 17.46 28.64
CA SER A 30 6.30 17.96 28.98
C SER A 30 7.38 16.87 29.03
N SER A 31 7.12 15.71 29.64
CA SER A 31 8.11 14.63 29.75
C SER A 31 8.58 14.10 28.38
N LEU A 32 7.66 13.99 27.45
CA LEU A 32 7.93 13.52 26.09
C LEU A 32 8.68 14.58 25.27
N LEU A 33 8.25 15.84 25.38
CA LEU A 33 8.92 16.97 24.73
C LEU A 33 10.33 17.22 25.31
N GLN A 34 10.55 16.97 26.60
CA GLN A 34 11.88 17.02 27.23
C GLN A 34 12.79 15.91 26.69
N THR A 35 12.25 14.70 26.52
CA THR A 35 12.99 13.58 25.90
C THR A 35 13.39 13.91 24.46
N ALA A 36 12.48 14.52 23.70
CA ALA A 36 12.74 15.04 22.35
C ALA A 36 13.59 16.31 22.32
N ARG A 37 13.87 16.90 23.50
CA ARG A 37 14.58 18.18 23.69
C ARG A 37 13.95 19.38 22.99
N CYS A 38 12.63 19.36 22.78
CA CYS A 38 11.87 20.46 22.19
C CYS A 38 10.89 21.13 23.19
N PHE A 39 10.92 20.75 24.47
CA PHE A 39 10.18 21.45 25.52
C PHE A 39 10.81 22.83 25.80
N ARG A 40 10.06 23.89 25.54
CA ARG A 40 10.50 25.29 25.70
C ARG A 40 9.34 26.21 26.03
N HIS A 41 9.67 27.41 26.50
CA HIS A 41 8.72 28.49 26.59
C HIS A 41 8.28 28.92 25.19
N VAL A 42 6.98 29.19 25.03
CA VAL A 42 6.36 29.72 23.81
C VAL A 42 5.70 31.05 24.13
N SER A 43 5.87 32.01 23.23
CA SER A 43 5.40 33.38 23.36
C SER A 43 4.35 33.76 22.31
N SER A 44 4.23 32.94 21.26
CA SER A 44 3.25 33.06 20.19
C SER A 44 2.58 31.71 19.93
N VAL A 45 1.34 31.73 19.44
CA VAL A 45 0.65 30.51 18.97
C VAL A 45 1.40 29.86 17.81
N GLU A 46 2.06 30.67 16.98
CA GLU A 46 2.82 30.20 15.82
C GLU A 46 4.04 29.34 16.23
N ASP A 47 4.51 29.43 17.48
CA ASP A 47 5.61 28.61 17.99
C ASP A 47 5.26 27.11 17.98
N ARG A 48 3.97 26.74 17.90
CA ARG A 48 3.50 25.36 17.80
C ARG A 48 4.13 24.62 16.62
N HIS A 49 4.28 25.29 15.47
CA HIS A 49 4.80 24.68 14.25
C HIS A 49 6.26 24.25 14.43
N THR A 50 7.06 25.08 15.11
CA THR A 50 8.46 24.77 15.42
C THR A 50 8.56 23.61 16.40
N VAL A 51 7.73 23.58 17.45
CA VAL A 51 7.70 22.46 18.41
C VAL A 51 7.30 21.16 17.73
N VAL A 52 6.26 21.18 16.89
CA VAL A 52 5.80 20.00 16.14
C VAL A 52 6.87 19.53 15.15
N ALA A 53 7.48 20.44 14.39
CA ALA A 53 8.53 20.09 13.43
C ALA A 53 9.75 19.42 14.11
N GLU A 54 10.23 19.98 15.22
CA GLU A 54 11.35 19.40 15.98
C GLU A 54 10.97 18.08 16.62
N TYR A 55 9.76 17.98 17.17
CA TYR A 55 9.26 16.73 17.74
C TYR A 55 9.20 15.62 16.67
N LEU A 56 8.65 15.92 15.49
CA LEU A 56 8.57 14.97 14.38
C LEU A 56 9.96 14.57 13.88
N LYS A 57 10.90 15.53 13.79
CA LYS A 57 12.29 15.24 13.44
C LYS A 57 12.91 14.23 14.41
N TRP A 58 12.75 14.46 15.71
CA TRP A 58 13.23 13.52 16.73
C TRP A 58 12.55 12.16 16.64
N TYR A 59 11.23 12.15 16.51
CA TYR A 59 10.44 10.93 16.51
C TYR A 59 10.73 10.04 15.30
N ILE A 60 10.86 10.64 14.12
CA ILE A 60 11.09 9.93 12.86
C ILE A 60 12.58 9.59 12.72
N THR A 61 13.47 10.55 12.97
CA THR A 61 14.89 10.41 12.65
C THR A 61 15.70 9.92 13.84
N ASP A 62 15.73 10.70 14.93
CA ASP A 62 16.65 10.43 16.05
C ASP A 62 16.30 9.13 16.78
N ARG A 63 15.01 8.88 17.03
CA ARG A 63 14.54 7.66 17.70
C ARG A 63 14.81 6.39 16.87
N ASN A 64 14.83 6.52 15.55
CA ASN A 64 15.06 5.40 14.63
C ASN A 64 16.48 5.42 14.04
N TYR A 65 17.39 6.25 14.56
CA TYR A 65 18.70 6.48 13.96
C TYR A 65 19.46 5.18 13.69
N SER A 66 19.52 4.28 14.67
CA SER A 66 20.21 2.99 14.53
C SER A 66 19.55 2.04 13.54
N ALA A 67 18.22 2.12 13.37
CA ALA A 67 17.49 1.34 12.36
C ALA A 67 17.71 1.93 10.96
N ILE A 68 17.65 3.24 10.83
CA ILE A 68 17.89 3.98 9.59
C ILE A 68 19.33 3.75 9.10
N GLU A 69 20.33 3.83 9.97
CA GLU A 69 21.72 3.62 9.58
C GLU A 69 21.99 2.17 9.17
N ARG A 70 21.42 1.18 9.87
CA ARG A 70 21.51 -0.23 9.42
C ARG A 70 20.79 -0.46 8.10
N PHE A 71 19.66 0.19 7.88
CA PHE A 71 18.96 0.13 6.61
C PHE A 71 19.80 0.72 5.48
N LYS A 72 20.40 1.91 5.68
CA LYS A 72 21.34 2.51 4.73
C LYS A 72 22.54 1.61 4.44
N GLN A 73 23.12 0.98 5.46
CA GLN A 73 24.20 0.00 5.29
C GLN A 73 23.75 -1.21 4.47
N GLY A 74 22.54 -1.73 4.71
CA GLY A 74 21.95 -2.79 3.90
C GLY A 74 21.80 -2.38 2.43
N LEU A 75 21.30 -1.19 2.14
CA LEU A 75 21.21 -0.66 0.77
C LEU A 75 22.59 -0.43 0.14
N ALA A 76 23.56 0.03 0.93
CA ALA A 76 24.93 0.25 0.46
C ALA A 76 25.66 -1.06 0.12
N SER A 77 25.30 -2.18 0.75
CA SER A 77 25.97 -3.48 0.54
C SER A 77 26.00 -3.96 -0.92
N LEU A 78 25.02 -3.53 -1.72
CA LEU A 78 24.92 -3.85 -3.15
C LEU A 78 25.00 -2.59 -4.03
N HIS A 79 25.58 -1.49 -3.52
CA HIS A 79 25.64 -0.18 -4.20
C HIS A 79 24.27 0.43 -4.55
N PHE A 80 23.18 -0.10 -3.99
CA PHE A 80 21.84 0.38 -4.27
C PHE A 80 21.61 1.77 -3.67
N LEU A 81 22.24 2.07 -2.53
CA LEU A 81 22.20 3.41 -1.93
C LEU A 81 22.79 4.48 -2.87
N ASP A 82 23.86 4.17 -3.60
CA ASP A 82 24.48 5.09 -4.55
C ASP A 82 23.51 5.41 -5.70
N ALA A 83 22.87 4.38 -6.25
CA ALA A 83 21.84 4.53 -7.29
C ALA A 83 20.64 5.35 -6.80
N LEU A 84 20.21 5.15 -5.55
CA LEU A 84 19.14 5.94 -4.92
C LEU A 84 19.49 7.42 -4.83
N CYS A 85 20.71 7.74 -4.40
CA CYS A 85 21.16 9.13 -4.29
C CYS A 85 21.32 9.80 -5.66
N GLN A 86 21.72 9.07 -6.69
CA GLN A 86 21.91 9.59 -8.05
C GLN A 86 20.58 9.76 -8.81
N HIS A 87 19.59 8.91 -8.55
CA HIS A 87 18.34 8.86 -9.31
C HIS A 87 17.07 8.83 -8.43
N PRO A 88 16.89 9.79 -7.51
CA PRO A 88 15.76 9.78 -6.58
C PRO A 88 14.41 9.91 -7.28
N SER A 89 14.32 10.69 -8.37
CA SER A 89 13.07 10.89 -9.12
C SER A 89 12.56 9.61 -9.81
N VAL A 90 13.45 8.68 -10.16
CA VAL A 90 13.11 7.41 -10.81
C VAL A 90 12.75 6.35 -9.77
N LEU A 91 13.48 6.32 -8.66
CA LEU A 91 13.37 5.25 -7.66
C LEU A 91 12.32 5.55 -6.58
N ALA A 92 12.09 6.82 -6.22
CA ALA A 92 11.08 7.16 -5.22
C ALA A 92 9.67 6.67 -5.59
N PRO A 93 9.18 6.80 -6.84
CA PRO A 93 7.87 6.26 -7.21
C PRO A 93 7.75 4.73 -7.13
N VAL A 94 8.87 4.02 -7.20
CA VAL A 94 8.92 2.55 -7.15
C VAL A 94 9.00 2.04 -5.72
N LEU A 95 9.73 2.75 -4.85
CA LEU A 95 10.02 2.31 -3.48
C LEU A 95 9.12 2.95 -2.43
N CYS A 96 8.61 4.15 -2.70
CA CYS A 96 7.72 4.88 -1.80
C CYS A 96 6.29 4.78 -2.30
N HIS A 97 5.34 4.88 -1.37
CA HIS A 97 3.93 4.94 -1.72
C HIS A 97 3.67 6.14 -2.64
N MET A 98 3.06 5.86 -3.79
CA MET A 98 2.50 6.84 -4.71
C MET A 98 0.99 6.60 -4.75
N ASP A 99 0.19 7.64 -4.52
CA ASP A 99 -1.25 7.59 -4.71
C ASP A 99 -1.59 7.65 -6.20
N LYS A 100 -1.13 6.63 -6.94
CA LYS A 100 -1.41 6.45 -8.36
C LYS A 100 -2.55 5.44 -8.48
N ARG A 101 -3.72 5.92 -8.91
CA ARG A 101 -4.84 5.04 -9.25
C ARG A 101 -4.51 4.26 -10.52
N LEU A 102 -4.46 2.94 -10.42
CA LEU A 102 -4.37 2.04 -11.56
C LEU A 102 -5.61 2.18 -12.43
N THR A 103 -5.42 2.53 -13.69
CA THR A 103 -6.50 2.53 -14.69
C THR A 103 -6.71 1.14 -15.28
N ALA A 104 -7.88 0.88 -15.85
CA ALA A 104 -8.17 -0.39 -16.53
C ALA A 104 -7.18 -0.68 -17.67
N THR A 105 -6.78 0.35 -18.42
CA THR A 105 -5.81 0.23 -19.51
C THR A 105 -4.41 -0.11 -19.02
N GLU A 106 -3.97 0.48 -17.91
CA GLU A 106 -2.68 0.11 -17.29
C GLU A 106 -2.73 -1.32 -16.75
N LEU A 107 -3.86 -1.74 -16.18
CA LEU A 107 -4.05 -3.11 -15.71
C LEU A 107 -4.02 -4.12 -16.86
N GLU A 108 -4.66 -3.82 -17.99
CA GLU A 108 -4.65 -4.66 -19.19
C GLU A 108 -3.23 -4.84 -19.75
N GLN A 109 -2.40 -3.79 -19.69
CA GLN A 109 -1.00 -3.86 -20.11
C GLN A 109 -0.10 -4.58 -19.10
N LEU A 110 -0.51 -4.66 -17.83
CA LEU A 110 0.29 -5.26 -16.77
C LEU A 110 0.28 -6.80 -16.81
N PHE A 111 -0.85 -7.39 -17.21
CA PHE A 111 -1.02 -8.84 -17.25
C PHE A 111 -0.88 -9.39 -18.66
N ARG A 112 -0.05 -10.44 -18.81
CA ARG A 112 -0.01 -11.26 -20.02
C ARG A 112 -0.75 -12.56 -19.77
N PRO A 113 -1.80 -12.89 -20.54
CA PRO A 113 -2.51 -14.14 -20.34
C PRO A 113 -1.59 -15.32 -20.63
N GLN A 114 -1.44 -16.21 -19.64
CA GLN A 114 -0.75 -17.48 -19.83
C GLN A 114 -1.75 -18.48 -20.39
N LEU A 115 -1.58 -18.84 -21.65
CA LEU A 115 -2.49 -19.72 -22.36
C LEU A 115 -1.87 -21.11 -22.52
N SER A 116 -2.68 -22.15 -22.34
CA SER A 116 -2.29 -23.55 -22.54
C SER A 116 -1.82 -23.84 -23.97
N LEU A 117 -1.22 -25.00 -24.23
CA LEU A 117 -0.68 -25.32 -25.56
C LEU A 117 -1.74 -25.25 -26.67
N ALA A 118 -1.34 -24.73 -27.83
CA ALA A 118 -2.21 -24.67 -29.00
C ALA A 118 -2.70 -26.07 -29.40
N GLY A 119 -4.00 -26.19 -29.67
CA GLY A 119 -4.64 -27.48 -29.99
C GLY A 119 -5.06 -28.32 -28.78
N SER A 120 -4.75 -27.91 -27.55
CA SER A 120 -5.29 -28.57 -26.35
C SER A 120 -6.75 -28.19 -26.10
N ASN A 121 -7.51 -29.07 -25.44
CA ASN A 121 -8.89 -28.77 -25.01
C ASN A 121 -8.97 -27.49 -24.17
N ARG A 122 -7.96 -27.26 -23.31
CA ARG A 122 -7.85 -26.05 -22.48
C ARG A 122 -7.68 -24.78 -23.32
N ARG A 123 -6.90 -24.83 -24.41
CA ARG A 123 -6.71 -23.66 -25.29
C ARG A 123 -8.00 -23.30 -26.02
N THR A 124 -8.75 -24.30 -26.44
CA THR A 124 -10.07 -24.08 -27.05
C THR A 124 -10.99 -23.36 -26.07
N THR A 125 -11.03 -23.81 -24.81
CA THR A 125 -11.78 -23.16 -23.73
C THR A 125 -11.30 -21.72 -23.48
N GLU A 126 -10.00 -21.49 -23.33
CA GLU A 126 -9.43 -20.14 -23.12
C GLU A 126 -9.84 -19.17 -24.25
N ASN A 127 -9.76 -19.61 -25.51
CA ASN A 127 -10.16 -18.80 -26.67
C ASN A 127 -11.65 -18.43 -26.63
N LEU A 128 -12.53 -19.35 -26.17
CA LEU A 128 -13.96 -19.06 -25.99
C LEU A 128 -14.19 -17.97 -24.94
N VAL A 129 -13.45 -18.00 -23.82
CA VAL A 129 -13.52 -16.94 -22.79
C VAL A 129 -13.05 -15.61 -23.34
N PHE A 130 -11.98 -15.57 -24.13
CA PHE A 130 -11.52 -14.33 -24.77
C PHE A 130 -12.61 -13.75 -25.68
N MET A 131 -13.17 -14.57 -26.57
CA MET A 131 -14.27 -14.13 -27.45
C MET A 131 -15.49 -13.64 -26.65
N PHE A 132 -15.82 -14.30 -25.54
CA PHE A 132 -16.87 -13.86 -24.62
C PHE A 132 -16.57 -12.50 -23.99
N SER A 133 -15.37 -12.33 -23.43
CA SER A 133 -14.93 -11.07 -22.80
C SER A 133 -14.86 -9.90 -23.77
N THR A 134 -14.71 -10.16 -25.07
CA THR A 134 -14.75 -9.15 -26.14
C THR A 134 -16.15 -8.84 -26.67
N GLY A 135 -17.23 -9.36 -26.05
CA GLY A 135 -18.61 -8.91 -26.30
C GLY A 135 -19.61 -9.96 -26.80
N LEU A 136 -19.33 -11.26 -26.68
CA LEU A 136 -20.40 -12.26 -26.91
C LEU A 136 -21.35 -12.32 -25.71
N LYS A 137 -22.66 -12.45 -25.97
CA LYS A 137 -23.71 -12.47 -24.93
C LYS A 137 -23.79 -13.79 -24.14
N SER A 138 -23.18 -14.86 -24.64
CA SER A 138 -23.14 -16.17 -23.98
C SER A 138 -21.96 -17.00 -24.48
N ILE A 139 -21.48 -17.91 -23.62
CA ILE A 139 -20.42 -18.88 -23.96
C ILE A 139 -21.03 -19.94 -24.91
N PRO A 140 -20.31 -20.36 -25.98
CA PRO A 140 -20.80 -21.41 -26.87
C PRO A 140 -21.03 -22.75 -26.15
N PRO A 141 -21.89 -23.66 -26.67
CA PRO A 141 -22.34 -24.88 -25.98
C PRO A 141 -21.24 -25.89 -25.58
N ALA A 142 -20.00 -25.68 -25.98
CA ALA A 142 -18.86 -26.48 -25.57
C ALA A 142 -18.50 -26.12 -24.12
N GLY A 143 -19.00 -26.90 -23.17
CA GLY A 143 -18.81 -26.69 -21.74
C GLY A 143 -17.35 -26.51 -21.34
N MET A 144 -17.11 -25.61 -20.39
CA MET A 144 -15.80 -25.35 -19.79
C MET A 144 -15.64 -26.26 -18.58
N THR A 145 -14.52 -26.97 -18.49
CA THR A 145 -14.17 -27.70 -17.27
C THR A 145 -13.72 -26.70 -16.21
N GLN A 146 -14.49 -26.58 -15.13
CA GLN A 146 -14.21 -25.69 -14.01
C GLN A 146 -13.10 -26.30 -13.14
N GLU A 147 -11.90 -25.71 -13.16
CA GLU A 147 -10.77 -26.16 -12.33
C GLU A 147 -10.88 -25.65 -10.88
N SER A 148 -11.47 -24.48 -10.67
CA SER A 148 -11.72 -23.89 -9.35
C SER A 148 -12.95 -22.97 -9.39
N MET A 149 -13.66 -22.87 -8.27
CA MET A 149 -14.79 -21.97 -8.07
C MET A 149 -14.36 -20.54 -7.71
N TYR A 150 -13.18 -20.37 -7.13
CA TYR A 150 -12.67 -19.10 -6.62
C TYR A 150 -11.34 -18.73 -7.31
N PRO A 151 -10.99 -17.43 -7.37
CA PRO A 151 -9.67 -17.02 -7.83
C PRO A 151 -8.56 -17.59 -6.95
N LEU A 152 -7.44 -17.94 -7.57
CA LEU A 152 -6.22 -18.31 -6.86
C LEU A 152 -5.12 -17.31 -7.20
N ALA A 153 -4.42 -16.81 -6.19
CA ALA A 153 -3.27 -15.92 -6.37
C ALA A 153 -1.98 -16.64 -6.00
N ASN A 154 -0.95 -16.51 -6.85
CA ASN A 154 0.42 -16.87 -6.55
C ASN A 154 1.25 -15.58 -6.49
N THR A 155 1.56 -15.14 -5.27
CA THR A 155 2.28 -13.89 -5.01
C THR A 155 3.75 -13.95 -5.43
N CYS A 156 4.39 -15.11 -5.33
CA CYS A 156 5.79 -15.29 -5.76
C CYS A 156 5.95 -15.16 -7.28
N ALA A 157 4.92 -15.53 -8.04
CA ALA A 157 4.91 -15.49 -9.50
C ALA A 157 4.11 -14.31 -10.10
N ASN A 158 3.46 -13.49 -9.26
CA ASN A 158 2.50 -12.46 -9.67
C ASN A 158 1.43 -13.00 -10.63
N THR A 159 0.94 -14.22 -10.40
CA THR A 159 -0.07 -14.88 -11.25
C THR A 159 -1.40 -14.92 -10.52
N ILE A 160 -2.48 -14.56 -11.21
CA ILE A 160 -3.86 -14.81 -10.77
C ILE A 160 -4.52 -15.80 -11.72
N THR A 161 -5.05 -16.89 -11.17
CA THR A 161 -5.86 -17.86 -11.91
C THR A 161 -7.32 -17.48 -11.75
N LEU A 162 -7.98 -17.17 -12.87
CA LEU A 162 -9.38 -16.75 -12.90
C LEU A 162 -10.30 -17.99 -12.99
N PRO A 163 -11.40 -18.04 -12.21
CA PRO A 163 -12.37 -19.11 -12.32
C PRO A 163 -13.16 -18.96 -13.64
N LEU A 164 -13.25 -20.04 -14.41
CA LEU A 164 -14.04 -20.07 -15.65
C LEU A 164 -15.48 -20.48 -15.32
N LEU A 165 -16.34 -19.49 -15.12
CA LEU A 165 -17.74 -19.68 -14.70
C LEU A 165 -18.72 -19.31 -15.82
N GLN A 166 -19.91 -19.91 -15.78
CA GLN A 166 -20.88 -19.84 -16.87
C GLN A 166 -21.48 -18.45 -17.10
N THR A 167 -21.51 -17.60 -16.08
CA THR A 167 -22.09 -16.25 -16.16
C THR A 167 -21.21 -15.22 -15.48
N TYR A 168 -21.29 -13.97 -15.95
CA TYR A 168 -20.60 -12.86 -15.33
C TYR A 168 -21.01 -12.66 -13.87
N SER A 169 -22.29 -12.82 -13.53
CA SER A 169 -22.78 -12.66 -12.16
C SER A 169 -22.14 -13.65 -11.19
N LEU A 170 -22.02 -14.92 -11.61
CA LEU A 170 -21.38 -15.97 -10.81
C LEU A 170 -19.87 -15.75 -10.70
N PHE A 171 -19.23 -15.37 -11.82
CA PHE A 171 -17.82 -14.96 -11.84
C PHE A 171 -17.57 -13.83 -10.83
N LYS A 172 -18.37 -12.76 -10.89
CA LYS A 172 -18.23 -11.59 -10.02
C LYS A 172 -18.40 -11.97 -8.55
N ALA A 173 -19.47 -12.70 -8.21
CA ALA A 173 -19.75 -13.09 -6.83
C ALA A 173 -18.60 -13.91 -6.22
N ASN A 174 -18.04 -14.84 -6.99
CA ASN A 174 -16.95 -15.70 -6.52
C ASN A 174 -15.60 -14.99 -6.49
N MET A 175 -15.35 -14.06 -7.41
CA MET A 175 -14.19 -13.16 -7.36
C MET A 175 -14.24 -12.29 -6.10
N ASP A 176 -15.37 -11.63 -5.85
CA ASP A 176 -15.56 -10.77 -4.66
C ASP A 176 -15.36 -11.60 -3.37
N PHE A 177 -16.01 -12.77 -3.28
CA PHE A 177 -15.86 -13.67 -2.14
C PHE A 177 -14.40 -14.11 -1.94
N GLY A 178 -13.74 -14.58 -3.01
CA GLY A 178 -12.37 -15.08 -2.93
C GLY A 178 -11.37 -14.01 -2.50
N ILE A 179 -11.51 -12.77 -3.02
CA ILE A 179 -10.65 -11.65 -2.65
C ILE A 179 -10.88 -11.22 -1.19
N LEU A 180 -12.14 -11.01 -0.80
CA LEU A 180 -12.49 -10.51 0.54
C LEU A 180 -12.18 -11.49 1.66
N ASN A 181 -12.11 -12.80 1.36
CA ASN A 181 -11.77 -13.84 2.33
C ASN A 181 -10.33 -14.35 2.18
N SER A 182 -9.51 -13.72 1.34
CA SER A 182 -8.10 -14.10 1.21
C SER A 182 -7.25 -13.48 2.35
N PRO A 183 -6.38 -14.27 3.02
CA PRO A 183 -5.53 -13.75 4.07
C PRO A 183 -4.63 -12.61 3.55
N GLY A 184 -4.83 -11.39 4.06
CA GLY A 184 -4.04 -10.20 3.68
C GLY A 184 -4.72 -9.21 2.74
N PHE A 185 -5.93 -9.51 2.25
CA PHE A 185 -6.82 -8.54 1.59
C PHE A 185 -8.10 -8.39 2.44
N GLY A 186 -8.53 -7.15 2.69
CA GLY A 186 -9.85 -6.90 3.30
C GLY A 186 -9.92 -6.74 4.83
N SER A 187 -8.80 -6.52 5.54
CA SER A 187 -8.85 -5.95 6.89
C SER A 187 -8.51 -4.46 6.84
N LEU A 188 -9.54 -3.62 6.76
CA LEU A 188 -9.48 -2.26 7.32
C LEU A 188 -9.91 -2.35 8.79
#